data_AF-A0A075JYZ0-F1
#
_entry.id   AF-A0A075JYZ0-F1
#
_cell.length_a   1.000
_cell.length_b   1.000
_cell.length_c   1.000
_cell.angle_alpha   90.00
_cell.angle_beta   90.00
_cell.angle_gamma   90.00
#
_symmetry.space_group_name_H-M   'P 1'
#
loop_
_entity.id
_entity.type
_entity.pdbx_description
1 polymer ?
#
loop_
_entity_poly.entity_id
_entity_poly.type
_entity_poly.pdbx_seq_one_letter_code
_entity_poly.pdbx_strand_id
1 'polypeptide(L)'
;MARKRKWHSSHVESARERAKRQRLARNSGSEAAILLAELEFCREYIPHELIQDEPELDSTAWIAYRYKNAFERTQQFTSDYAAIYVSVHGQYKDFAQAQRIKPVSEDLVRNARDEMTSLWKARQAADLLGMPYSMFIRASMKAAVDQRAYNRVPRPNQLCTSWQVEAAEKVWSDEQLIISIFADDWDPRFFAPQGRKDPARQAAIELLVARINARPPGNRAGALANYIHRRLALTEAEARDRFGDELVDEAMSARAAPTIELPREVGLPHRPACFGFRPEVPACTVCSVRDACEVLHARIDRTFFERVGNVDPQLVRTRQGNAERKRRQRAKQRAVLDVPPSSAAG
;
A
#
# COMPACT_ATOMS: atom_id res chain seq x y z
N MET A 1 32.72 -0.17 -20.61
CA MET A 1 32.12 0.73 -19.59
C MET A 1 31.01 1.66 -20.12
N ALA A 2 30.96 2.02 -21.42
CA ALA A 2 29.96 2.96 -21.96
C ALA A 2 28.48 2.49 -21.92
N ARG A 3 28.23 1.17 -21.96
CA ARG A 3 26.86 0.59 -21.99
C ARG A 3 26.10 0.65 -20.66
N LYS A 4 26.79 0.49 -19.52
CA LYS A 4 26.16 0.65 -18.18
C LYS A 4 25.66 2.08 -17.97
N ARG A 5 26.41 3.08 -18.48
CA ARG A 5 26.01 4.51 -18.44
C ARG A 5 24.75 4.79 -19.26
N LYS A 6 24.62 4.24 -20.47
CA LYS A 6 23.46 4.50 -21.36
C LYS A 6 22.15 3.90 -20.81
N TRP A 7 22.21 2.72 -20.22
CA TRP A 7 21.04 2.08 -19.58
C TRP A 7 20.60 2.82 -18.30
N HIS A 8 21.56 3.27 -17.49
CA HIS A 8 21.28 4.06 -16.29
C HIS A 8 20.64 5.42 -16.63
N SER A 9 21.09 6.07 -17.72
CA SER A 9 20.52 7.35 -18.20
C SER A 9 19.04 7.22 -18.58
N SER A 10 18.66 6.16 -19.31
CA SER A 10 17.27 5.96 -19.77
C SER A 10 16.29 5.67 -18.62
N HIS A 11 16.72 4.90 -17.61
CA HIS A 11 15.90 4.66 -16.41
C HIS A 11 15.70 5.93 -15.59
N VAL A 12 16.76 6.73 -15.41
CA VAL A 12 16.69 7.99 -14.68
C VAL A 12 15.78 8.99 -15.39
N GLU A 13 15.85 9.07 -16.72
CA GLU A 13 14.97 9.93 -17.53
C GLU A 13 13.50 9.49 -17.45
N SER A 14 13.23 8.19 -17.57
CA SER A 14 11.88 7.64 -17.39
C SER A 14 11.33 7.91 -15.98
N ALA A 15 12.16 7.76 -14.94
CA ALA A 15 11.77 8.08 -13.57
C ALA A 15 11.46 9.57 -13.37
N ARG A 16 12.26 10.46 -13.98
CA ARG A 16 12.01 11.90 -13.96
C ARG A 16 10.69 12.26 -14.64
N GLU A 17 10.41 11.66 -15.80
CA GLU A 17 9.18 11.94 -16.53
C GLU A 17 7.94 11.45 -15.78
N ARG A 18 7.99 10.26 -15.16
CA ARG A 18 6.92 9.78 -14.26
C ARG A 18 6.68 10.74 -13.09
N ALA A 19 7.75 11.13 -12.40
CA ALA A 19 7.67 12.05 -11.26
C ALA A 19 7.14 13.42 -11.67
N LYS A 20 7.51 13.91 -12.85
CA LYS A 20 6.98 15.15 -13.43
C LYS A 20 5.48 15.05 -13.66
N ARG A 21 5.00 13.98 -14.30
CA ARG A 21 3.56 13.74 -14.52
C ARG A 21 2.77 13.73 -13.21
N GLN A 22 3.24 12.98 -12.22
CA GLN A 22 2.60 12.94 -10.90
C GLN A 22 2.59 14.29 -10.20
N ARG A 23 3.71 15.02 -10.25
CA ARG A 23 3.79 16.36 -9.66
C ARG A 23 2.84 17.34 -10.35
N LEU A 24 2.74 17.30 -11.68
CA LEU A 24 1.80 18.16 -12.42
C LEU A 24 0.35 17.87 -12.02
N ALA A 25 -0.01 16.60 -11.87
CA ALA A 25 -1.34 16.21 -11.40
C ALA A 25 -1.61 16.72 -9.97
N ARG A 26 -0.67 16.54 -9.04
CA ARG A 26 -0.80 17.05 -7.66
C ARG A 26 -0.87 18.58 -7.60
N ASN A 27 -0.08 19.27 -8.41
CA ASN A 27 -0.07 20.73 -8.48
C ASN A 27 -1.35 21.30 -9.11
N SER A 28 -2.14 20.49 -9.83
CA SER A 28 -3.43 20.95 -10.39
C SER A 28 -4.49 21.21 -9.32
N GLY A 29 -4.31 20.65 -8.11
CA GLY A 29 -5.32 20.69 -7.04
C GLY A 29 -6.59 19.88 -7.32
N SER A 30 -6.69 19.22 -8.48
CA SER A 30 -7.84 18.40 -8.84
C SER A 30 -7.64 16.95 -8.39
N GLU A 31 -8.46 16.49 -7.44
CA GLU A 31 -8.48 15.09 -7.00
C GLU A 31 -8.68 14.11 -8.15
N ALA A 32 -9.53 14.46 -9.12
CA ALA A 32 -9.77 13.63 -10.30
C ALA A 32 -8.51 13.52 -11.18
N ALA A 33 -7.73 14.61 -11.33
CA ALA A 33 -6.48 14.58 -12.07
C ALA A 33 -5.40 13.77 -11.34
N ILE A 34 -5.33 13.88 -10.00
CA ILE A 34 -4.43 13.08 -9.16
C ILE A 34 -4.75 11.59 -9.32
N LEU A 35 -6.02 11.21 -9.11
CA LEU A 35 -6.47 9.83 -9.23
C LEU A 35 -6.19 9.25 -10.62
N LEU A 36 -6.45 10.00 -11.69
CA LEU A 36 -6.15 9.57 -13.05
C LEU A 36 -4.64 9.32 -13.24
N ALA A 37 -3.77 10.22 -12.76
CA ALA A 37 -2.33 10.05 -12.88
C ALA A 37 -1.81 8.83 -12.09
N GLU A 38 -2.37 8.56 -10.92
CA GLU A 38 -2.05 7.39 -10.09
C GLU A 38 -2.48 6.08 -10.74
N LEU A 39 -3.71 6.02 -11.25
CA LEU A 39 -4.21 4.85 -11.97
C LEU A 39 -3.44 4.60 -13.27
N GLU A 40 -3.06 5.68 -13.97
CA GLU A 40 -2.17 5.57 -15.11
C GLU A 40 -0.81 4.99 -14.75
N PHE A 41 -0.22 5.49 -13.67
CA PHE A 41 1.03 4.92 -13.19
C PHE A 41 0.89 3.43 -12.88
N CYS A 42 -0.15 3.03 -12.15
CA CYS A 42 -0.37 1.64 -11.76
C CYS A 42 -0.49 0.74 -13.00
N ARG A 43 -1.35 1.10 -13.96
CA ARG A 43 -1.53 0.37 -15.21
C ARG A 43 -0.23 0.23 -16.02
N GLU A 44 0.57 1.30 -16.04
CA GLU A 44 1.83 1.28 -16.77
C GLU A 44 2.93 0.48 -16.04
N TYR A 45 3.02 0.51 -14.71
CA TYR A 45 4.22 0.01 -14.03
C TYR A 45 4.02 -1.25 -13.19
N ILE A 46 2.82 -1.50 -12.71
CA ILE A 46 2.49 -2.58 -11.77
C ILE A 46 1.88 -3.77 -12.51
N PRO A 47 2.44 -4.98 -12.41
CA PRO A 47 1.93 -6.17 -13.10
C PRO A 47 0.42 -6.36 -12.96
N HIS A 48 -0.25 -6.74 -14.07
CA HIS A 48 -1.70 -6.94 -14.10
C HIS A 48 -2.19 -7.93 -13.03
N GLU A 49 -1.47 -9.03 -12.83
CA GLU A 49 -1.78 -10.04 -11.80
C GLU A 49 -1.91 -9.41 -10.40
N LEU A 50 -0.99 -8.50 -10.03
CA LEU A 50 -1.06 -7.83 -8.73
C LEU A 50 -2.23 -6.85 -8.63
N ILE A 51 -2.65 -6.27 -9.75
CA ILE A 51 -3.83 -5.40 -9.79
C ILE A 51 -5.12 -6.21 -9.59
N GLN A 52 -5.15 -7.47 -10.05
CA GLN A 52 -6.30 -8.35 -9.90
C GLN A 52 -6.56 -8.75 -8.44
N ASP A 53 -5.54 -8.75 -7.60
CA ASP A 53 -5.65 -9.10 -6.18
C ASP A 53 -6.24 -7.96 -5.32
N GLU A 54 -6.16 -6.69 -5.78
CA GLU A 54 -6.58 -5.51 -4.98
C GLU A 54 -8.02 -5.54 -4.44
N PRO A 55 -9.04 -6.08 -5.14
CA PRO A 55 -10.40 -6.18 -4.60
C PRO A 55 -10.49 -7.01 -3.33
N GLU A 56 -9.76 -8.12 -3.24
CA GLU A 56 -9.78 -8.99 -2.07
C GLU A 56 -9.14 -8.29 -0.86
N LEU A 57 -8.03 -7.58 -1.13
CA LEU A 57 -7.25 -6.85 -0.14
C LEU A 57 -8.00 -5.67 0.49
N ASP A 58 -9.05 -5.16 -0.14
CA ASP A 58 -9.81 -4.03 0.43
C ASP A 58 -10.45 -4.38 1.78
N SER A 59 -10.89 -5.64 1.91
CA SER A 59 -11.57 -6.16 3.10
C SER A 59 -10.61 -6.69 4.16
N THR A 60 -9.37 -7.03 3.80
CA THR A 60 -8.35 -7.53 4.73
C THR A 60 -7.41 -6.44 5.19
N ALA A 61 -7.17 -5.41 4.37
CA ALA A 61 -6.23 -4.34 4.68
C ALA A 61 -6.50 -3.70 6.03
N TRP A 62 -5.41 -3.21 6.65
CA TRP A 62 -5.48 -2.47 7.90
C TRP A 62 -6.53 -1.36 7.78
N ILE A 63 -7.45 -1.34 8.75
CA ILE A 63 -8.69 -0.58 8.63
C ILE A 63 -8.42 0.90 8.31
N ALA A 64 -7.42 1.51 8.95
CA ALA A 64 -7.05 2.91 8.73
C ALA A 64 -6.69 3.24 7.27
N TYR A 65 -6.29 2.25 6.48
CA TYR A 65 -5.87 2.43 5.09
C TYR A 65 -6.99 2.18 4.07
N ARG A 66 -8.19 1.77 4.50
CA ARG A 66 -9.30 1.41 3.59
C ARG A 66 -9.84 2.55 2.76
N TYR A 67 -9.54 3.78 3.15
CA TYR A 67 -9.85 4.99 2.40
C TYR A 67 -8.77 5.42 1.41
N LYS A 68 -7.60 4.79 1.45
CA LYS A 68 -6.50 5.01 0.52
C LYS A 68 -6.67 4.10 -0.69
N ASN A 69 -6.35 4.62 -1.87
CA ASN A 69 -6.23 3.82 -3.08
C ASN A 69 -4.94 2.96 -3.06
N ALA A 70 -4.83 1.97 -3.96
CA ALA A 70 -3.68 1.06 -3.96
C ALA A 70 -2.32 1.75 -4.17
N PHE A 71 -2.30 2.86 -4.93
CA PHE A 71 -1.10 3.69 -5.10
C PHE A 71 -0.71 4.37 -3.79
N GLU A 72 -1.66 5.04 -3.13
CA GLU A 72 -1.45 5.72 -1.84
C GLU A 72 -1.02 4.74 -0.74
N ARG A 73 -1.62 3.55 -0.69
CA ARG A 73 -1.21 2.47 0.22
C ARG A 73 0.23 2.06 -0.03
N THR A 74 0.61 1.85 -1.29
CA THR A 74 1.99 1.48 -1.64
C THR A 74 2.98 2.62 -1.40
N GLN A 75 2.56 3.86 -1.59
CA GLN A 75 3.33 5.06 -1.27
C GLN A 75 3.60 5.18 0.24
N GLN A 76 2.58 4.94 1.08
CA GLN A 76 2.76 4.88 2.54
C GLN A 76 3.70 3.75 2.96
N PHE A 77 3.50 2.54 2.42
CA PHE A 77 4.38 1.40 2.70
C PHE A 77 5.84 1.70 2.33
N THR A 78 6.06 2.41 1.21
CA THR A 78 7.40 2.78 0.74
C THR A 78 8.09 3.74 1.72
N SER A 79 7.37 4.75 2.23
CA SER A 79 7.86 5.68 3.24
C SER A 79 8.20 4.97 4.55
N ASP A 80 7.29 4.13 5.06
CA ASP A 80 7.51 3.35 6.28
C ASP A 80 8.72 2.41 6.14
N TYR A 81 8.84 1.75 4.99
CA TYR A 81 9.95 0.86 4.68
C TYR A 81 11.28 1.60 4.67
N ALA A 82 11.36 2.76 4.01
CA ALA A 82 12.59 3.54 3.95
C ALA A 82 13.05 3.97 5.35
N ALA A 83 12.13 4.47 6.18
CA ALA A 83 12.40 4.91 7.53
C ALA A 83 12.86 3.75 8.44
N ILE A 84 12.14 2.62 8.42
CA ILE A 84 12.45 1.47 9.27
C ILE A 84 13.75 0.79 8.83
N TYR A 85 14.00 0.68 7.52
CA TYR A 85 15.26 0.13 7.03
C TYR A 85 16.46 0.91 7.59
N VAL A 86 16.42 2.25 7.56
CA VAL A 86 17.49 3.10 8.11
C VAL A 86 17.65 2.85 9.61
N SER A 87 16.54 2.80 10.35
CA SER A 87 16.55 2.51 11.79
C SER A 87 17.16 1.14 12.11
N VAL A 88 16.71 0.08 11.46
CA VAL A 88 17.19 -1.29 11.65
C VAL A 88 18.66 -1.42 11.23
N HIS A 89 19.05 -0.81 10.11
CA HIS A 89 20.45 -0.79 9.68
C HIS A 89 21.34 -0.10 10.72
N GLY A 90 20.90 1.03 11.26
CA GLY A 90 21.67 1.77 12.26
C GLY A 90 21.80 1.02 13.57
N GLN A 91 20.76 0.31 13.98
CA GLN A 91 20.74 -0.45 15.23
C GLN A 91 21.58 -1.74 15.17
N TYR A 92 21.55 -2.45 14.03
CA TYR A 92 22.08 -3.83 13.96
C TYR A 92 23.25 -4.02 13.01
N LYS A 93 23.62 -3.03 12.20
CA LYS A 93 24.71 -3.15 11.22
C LYS A 93 25.73 -2.04 11.38
N ASP A 94 25.37 -0.81 11.02
CA ASP A 94 26.26 0.34 11.05
C ASP A 94 25.44 1.63 11.16
N PHE A 95 25.59 2.31 12.29
CA PHE A 95 24.93 3.57 12.61
C PHE A 95 25.39 4.74 11.72
N ALA A 96 26.69 4.87 11.49
CA ALA A 96 27.24 5.97 10.70
C ALA A 96 26.84 5.84 9.22
N GLN A 97 26.82 4.62 8.70
CA GLN A 97 26.38 4.35 7.33
C GLN A 97 24.88 4.57 7.16
N ALA A 98 24.07 4.22 8.17
CA ALA A 98 22.60 4.31 8.10
C ALA A 98 22.10 5.70 7.68
N GLN A 99 22.72 6.78 8.21
CA GLN A 99 22.34 8.16 7.89
C GLN A 99 22.51 8.54 6.41
N ARG A 100 23.32 7.79 5.66
CA ARG A 100 23.62 8.04 4.24
C ARG A 100 22.90 7.08 3.31
N ILE A 101 22.25 6.04 3.84
CA ILE A 101 21.58 5.03 3.02
C ILE A 101 20.18 5.52 2.63
N LYS A 102 19.87 5.36 1.35
CA LYS A 102 18.50 5.45 0.82
C LYS A 102 18.18 4.09 0.19
N PRO A 103 17.46 3.20 0.89
CA PRO A 103 17.25 1.84 0.40
C PRO A 103 16.34 1.82 -0.83
N VAL A 104 15.39 2.75 -0.87
CA VAL A 104 14.47 3.07 -1.97
C VAL A 104 14.25 4.59 -1.97
N SER A 105 13.71 5.15 -3.04
CA SER A 105 13.12 6.48 -3.02
C SER A 105 11.78 6.40 -2.29
N GLU A 106 11.54 7.33 -1.37
CA GLU A 106 10.23 7.47 -0.72
C GLU A 106 9.14 7.72 -1.75
N ASP A 107 9.37 8.59 -2.74
CA ASP A 107 8.46 8.78 -3.87
C ASP A 107 8.45 7.51 -4.76
N LEU A 108 7.32 6.78 -4.72
CA LEU A 108 7.15 5.46 -5.34
C LEU A 108 7.53 5.50 -6.82
N VAL A 109 7.18 6.57 -7.54
CA VAL A 109 7.35 6.63 -8.99
C VAL A 109 8.80 6.83 -9.42
N ARG A 110 9.69 7.21 -8.49
CA ARG A 110 11.12 7.39 -8.76
C ARG A 110 11.91 6.09 -8.64
N ASN A 111 11.29 5.04 -8.09
CA ASN A 111 11.91 3.74 -7.95
C ASN A 111 12.03 3.02 -9.29
N ALA A 112 12.96 2.05 -9.35
CA ALA A 112 13.06 1.14 -10.48
C ALA A 112 11.85 0.20 -10.54
N ARG A 113 11.53 -0.36 -11.72
CA ARG A 113 10.29 -1.12 -11.92
C ARG A 113 10.20 -2.39 -11.09
N ASP A 114 11.31 -3.11 -10.99
CA ASP A 114 11.46 -4.29 -10.12
C ASP A 114 11.28 -3.92 -8.65
N GLU A 115 11.79 -2.76 -8.24
CA GLU A 115 11.63 -2.24 -6.89
C GLU A 115 10.18 -1.82 -6.60
N MET A 116 9.52 -1.11 -7.52
CA MET A 116 8.09 -0.77 -7.43
C MET A 116 7.23 -2.03 -7.30
N THR A 117 7.53 -3.07 -8.10
CA THR A 117 6.83 -4.36 -8.02
C THR A 117 7.07 -5.05 -6.68
N SER A 118 8.29 -5.00 -6.16
CA SER A 118 8.66 -5.60 -4.88
C SER A 118 7.98 -4.91 -3.70
N LEU A 119 7.90 -3.57 -3.73
CA LEU A 119 7.19 -2.75 -2.75
C LEU A 119 5.68 -3.06 -2.78
N TRP A 120 5.10 -3.17 -3.99
CA TRP A 120 3.69 -3.52 -4.17
C TRP A 120 3.38 -4.88 -3.54
N LYS A 121 4.15 -5.92 -3.86
CA LYS A 121 3.98 -7.27 -3.29
C LYS A 121 4.11 -7.30 -1.77
N ALA A 122 5.12 -6.62 -1.23
CA ALA A 122 5.34 -6.55 0.21
C ALA A 122 4.18 -5.85 0.94
N ARG A 123 3.63 -4.79 0.33
CA ARG A 123 2.44 -4.12 0.83
C ARG A 123 1.21 -5.01 0.77
N GLN A 124 0.99 -5.77 -0.31
CA GLN A 124 -0.11 -6.74 -0.39
C GLN A 124 -0.03 -7.81 0.70
N ALA A 125 1.17 -8.30 1.01
CA ALA A 125 1.36 -9.23 2.12
C ALA A 125 0.95 -8.60 3.47
N ALA A 126 1.29 -7.33 3.71
CA ALA A 126 0.85 -6.62 4.91
C ALA A 126 -0.68 -6.37 4.94
N ASP A 127 -1.28 -6.05 3.79
CA ASP A 127 -2.73 -5.88 3.65
C ASP A 127 -3.48 -7.20 3.89
N LEU A 128 -2.94 -8.36 3.50
CA LEU A 128 -3.54 -9.66 3.79
C LEU A 128 -3.60 -9.95 5.30
N LEU A 129 -2.58 -9.53 6.05
CA LEU A 129 -2.54 -9.67 7.50
C LEU A 129 -3.41 -8.64 8.25
N GLY A 130 -3.90 -7.62 7.55
CA GLY A 130 -4.61 -6.51 8.19
C GLY A 130 -3.75 -5.75 9.20
N MET A 131 -2.46 -5.61 8.94
CA MET A 131 -1.50 -4.99 9.87
C MET A 131 -1.06 -3.59 9.42
N PRO A 132 -0.77 -2.66 10.35
CA PRO A 132 -0.05 -1.44 10.04
C PRO A 132 1.30 -1.73 9.36
N TYR A 133 1.64 -0.99 8.32
CA TYR A 133 2.83 -1.27 7.51
C TYR A 133 4.12 -1.18 8.33
N SER A 134 4.24 -0.15 9.15
CA SER A 134 5.39 0.04 10.04
C SER A 134 5.64 -1.16 10.97
N MET A 135 4.57 -1.83 11.42
CA MET A 135 4.68 -2.99 12.29
C MET A 135 5.09 -4.24 11.51
N PHE A 136 4.43 -4.51 10.39
CA PHE A 136 4.79 -5.60 9.49
C PHE A 136 6.28 -5.53 9.11
N ILE A 137 6.73 -4.38 8.62
CA ILE A 137 8.11 -4.17 8.18
C ILE A 137 9.09 -4.39 9.34
N ARG A 138 8.82 -3.81 10.52
CA ARG A 138 9.70 -3.94 11.69
C ARG A 138 9.79 -5.38 12.17
N ALA A 139 8.66 -6.08 12.26
CA ALA A 139 8.61 -7.47 12.70
C ALA A 139 9.39 -8.38 11.74
N SER A 140 9.11 -8.29 10.43
CA SER A 140 9.80 -9.10 9.42
C SER A 140 11.31 -8.79 9.36
N MET A 141 11.71 -7.52 9.42
CA MET A 141 13.15 -7.16 9.45
C MET A 141 13.85 -7.64 10.71
N LYS A 142 13.21 -7.50 11.88
CA LYS A 142 13.77 -7.97 13.15
C LYS A 142 13.96 -9.48 13.13
N ALA A 143 12.96 -10.24 12.71
CA ALA A 143 13.07 -11.69 12.60
C ALA A 143 14.25 -12.11 11.71
N ALA A 144 14.44 -11.42 10.58
CA ALA A 144 15.54 -11.69 9.68
C ALA A 144 16.92 -11.35 10.25
N VAL A 145 17.02 -10.29 11.05
CA VAL A 145 18.25 -9.94 11.78
C VAL A 145 18.56 -10.97 12.86
N ASP A 146 17.57 -11.32 13.68
CA ASP A 146 17.73 -12.25 14.81
C ASP A 146 18.15 -13.64 14.32
N GLN A 147 17.55 -14.12 13.23
CA GLN A 147 17.88 -15.41 12.61
C GLN A 147 19.15 -15.38 11.75
N ARG A 148 19.79 -14.21 11.61
CA ARG A 148 20.94 -13.99 10.69
C ARG A 148 20.65 -14.47 9.27
N ALA A 149 19.39 -14.39 8.84
CA ALA A 149 18.92 -14.93 7.56
C ALA A 149 19.58 -14.23 6.36
N TYR A 150 20.02 -12.98 6.55
CA TYR A 150 20.64 -12.17 5.50
C TYR A 150 21.87 -11.41 5.99
N ASN A 151 22.85 -11.29 5.09
CA ASN A 151 24.04 -10.46 5.32
C ASN A 151 23.69 -8.97 5.41
N ARG A 152 22.64 -8.54 4.69
CA ARG A 152 22.12 -7.16 4.66
C ARG A 152 20.70 -7.11 5.19
N VAL A 153 20.23 -5.93 5.60
CA VAL A 153 18.82 -5.73 5.97
C VAL A 153 17.92 -6.12 4.77
N PRO A 154 16.79 -6.80 5.00
CA PRO A 154 15.94 -7.31 3.92
C PRO A 154 15.46 -6.23 2.95
N ARG A 155 15.41 -6.58 1.67
CA ARG A 155 14.77 -5.83 0.58
C ARG A 155 13.24 -6.08 0.59
N PRO A 156 12.42 -5.24 -0.07
CA PRO A 156 10.96 -5.39 0.01
C PRO A 156 10.46 -6.78 -0.41
N ASN A 157 10.99 -7.34 -1.49
CA ASN A 157 10.61 -8.68 -1.98
C ASN A 157 10.99 -9.82 -1.02
N GLN A 158 11.88 -9.57 -0.06
CA GLN A 158 12.25 -10.54 0.96
C GLN A 158 11.19 -10.54 2.07
N LEU A 159 10.63 -9.38 2.44
CA LEU A 159 9.63 -9.25 3.51
C LEU A 159 8.37 -10.10 3.29
N CYS A 160 8.00 -10.38 2.03
CA CYS A 160 6.83 -11.18 1.67
C CYS A 160 7.12 -12.68 1.47
N THR A 161 8.21 -13.17 2.04
CA THR A 161 8.54 -14.61 2.12
C THR A 161 7.69 -15.28 3.21
N SER A 162 7.25 -16.53 3.01
CA SER A 162 6.34 -17.22 3.95
C SER A 162 6.77 -17.12 5.41
N TRP A 163 8.02 -17.46 5.73
CA TRP A 163 8.52 -17.41 7.12
C TRP A 163 8.61 -15.98 7.69
N GLN A 164 8.73 -14.95 6.85
CA GLN A 164 8.76 -13.54 7.28
C GLN A 164 7.35 -12.99 7.52
N VAL A 165 6.38 -13.48 6.76
CA VAL A 165 4.95 -13.24 7.00
C VAL A 165 4.53 -13.92 8.30
N GLU A 166 4.86 -15.20 8.50
CA GLU A 166 4.61 -15.92 9.75
C GLU A 166 5.27 -15.25 10.96
N ALA A 167 6.46 -14.68 10.79
CA ALA A 167 7.14 -13.95 11.87
C ALA A 167 6.42 -12.63 12.21
N ALA A 168 5.85 -11.95 11.22
CA ALA A 168 5.05 -10.74 11.44
C ALA A 168 3.73 -11.08 12.15
N GLU A 169 3.04 -12.14 11.73
CA GLU A 169 1.81 -12.64 12.36
C GLU A 169 2.00 -12.94 13.85
N LYS A 170 3.12 -13.57 14.25
CA LYS A 170 3.40 -13.91 15.65
C LYS A 170 3.59 -12.69 16.56
N VAL A 171 4.04 -11.58 15.99
CA VAL A 171 4.26 -10.33 16.75
C VAL A 171 2.97 -9.55 16.87
N TRP A 172 2.01 -9.78 15.97
CA TRP A 172 0.73 -9.09 15.95
C TRP A 172 -0.14 -9.51 17.12
N SER A 173 -0.20 -8.66 18.15
CA SER A 173 -1.00 -8.89 19.35
C SER A 173 -2.21 -7.96 19.43
N ASP A 174 -3.21 -8.41 20.19
CA ASP A 174 -4.43 -7.67 20.46
C ASP A 174 -4.16 -6.33 21.17
N GLU A 175 -3.12 -6.24 22.01
CA GLU A 175 -2.74 -4.99 22.68
C GLU A 175 -2.21 -3.93 21.71
N GLN A 176 -1.41 -4.35 20.71
CA GLN A 176 -0.87 -3.43 19.70
C GLN A 176 -1.97 -2.88 18.81
N LEU A 177 -2.95 -3.72 18.49
CA LEU A 177 -4.14 -3.32 17.78
C LEU A 177 -4.91 -2.23 18.56
N ILE A 178 -5.14 -2.42 19.86
CA ILE A 178 -5.91 -1.49 20.71
C ILE A 178 -5.36 -0.06 20.69
N ILE A 179 -4.04 0.11 20.72
CA ILE A 179 -3.41 1.44 20.71
C ILE A 179 -3.60 2.14 19.35
N SER A 180 -3.79 1.35 18.29
CA SER A 180 -3.73 1.78 16.90
C SER A 180 -5.09 2.11 16.28
N ILE A 181 -6.21 1.69 16.89
CA ILE A 181 -7.57 1.96 16.37
C ILE A 181 -7.99 3.41 16.66
N PHE A 182 -8.56 4.08 15.65
CA PHE A 182 -8.98 5.49 15.71
C PHE A 182 -7.85 6.39 16.23
N ALA A 183 -6.63 6.20 15.71
CA ALA A 183 -5.54 7.11 15.99
C ALA A 183 -5.81 8.49 15.38
N ASP A 184 -5.15 9.53 15.90
CA ASP A 184 -5.46 10.92 15.56
C ASP A 184 -5.10 11.28 14.10
N ASP A 185 -4.31 10.43 13.44
CA ASP A 185 -3.89 10.54 12.04
C ASP A 185 -4.77 9.74 11.07
N TRP A 186 -5.86 9.12 11.55
CA TRP A 186 -6.81 8.41 10.70
C TRP A 186 -7.59 9.37 9.80
N ASP A 187 -8.05 8.84 8.66
CA ASP A 187 -8.89 9.60 7.74
C ASP A 187 -10.15 10.14 8.46
N PRO A 188 -10.46 11.44 8.33
CA PRO A 188 -11.60 12.06 9.02
C PRO A 188 -12.95 11.37 8.78
N ARG A 189 -13.12 10.67 7.65
CA ARG A 189 -14.35 9.92 7.33
C ARG A 189 -14.63 8.78 8.32
N PHE A 190 -13.64 8.27 9.04
CA PHE A 190 -13.88 7.30 10.10
C PHE A 190 -14.70 7.87 11.26
N PHE A 191 -14.68 9.19 11.43
CA PHE A 191 -15.31 9.87 12.54
C PHE A 191 -16.59 10.62 12.15
N ALA A 192 -16.98 10.58 10.88
CA ALA A 192 -18.19 11.22 10.39
C ALA A 192 -19.46 10.53 10.97
N PRO A 193 -20.50 11.27 11.40
CA PRO A 193 -21.76 10.68 11.88
C PRO A 193 -22.50 9.86 10.81
N GLN A 194 -23.42 8.98 11.23
CA GLN A 194 -24.10 7.91 10.45
C GLN A 194 -24.90 8.28 9.18
N GLY A 195 -24.74 9.46 8.59
CA GLY A 195 -25.51 9.86 7.40
C GLY A 195 -25.28 9.00 6.15
N ARG A 196 -24.20 8.19 6.10
CA ARG A 196 -23.81 7.42 4.91
C ARG A 196 -23.44 5.98 5.26
N LYS A 197 -23.98 5.01 4.50
CA LYS A 197 -23.51 3.62 4.50
C LYS A 197 -22.07 3.58 3.98
N ASP A 198 -21.11 3.53 4.88
CA ASP A 198 -19.68 3.46 4.57
C ASP A 198 -19.09 2.14 5.10
N PRO A 199 -18.64 1.22 4.22
CA PRO A 199 -18.16 -0.08 4.63
C PRO A 199 -16.83 0.00 5.41
N ALA A 200 -15.97 0.99 5.14
CA ALA A 200 -14.72 1.15 5.87
C ALA A 200 -14.99 1.59 7.31
N ARG A 201 -15.84 2.61 7.48
CA ARG A 201 -16.27 3.06 8.82
C ARG A 201 -16.98 1.94 9.57
N GLN A 202 -17.91 1.24 8.93
CA GLN A 202 -18.66 0.17 9.57
C GLN A 202 -17.73 -0.93 10.12
N ALA A 203 -16.76 -1.38 9.32
CA ALA A 203 -15.76 -2.35 9.77
C ALA A 203 -14.92 -1.83 10.95
N ALA A 204 -14.57 -0.53 10.97
CA ALA A 204 -13.86 0.08 12.09
C ALA A 204 -14.68 0.07 13.38
N ILE A 205 -15.97 0.41 13.28
CA ILE A 205 -16.90 0.42 14.42
C ILE A 205 -17.14 -1.01 14.92
N GLU A 206 -17.31 -1.99 14.04
CA GLU A 206 -17.45 -3.40 14.43
C GLU A 206 -16.22 -3.92 15.16
N LEU A 207 -15.02 -3.59 14.68
CA LEU A 207 -13.78 -3.92 15.37
C LEU A 207 -13.72 -3.28 16.76
N LEU A 208 -14.08 -2.00 16.88
CA LEU A 208 -14.15 -1.30 18.17
C LEU A 208 -15.12 -2.00 19.13
N VAL A 209 -16.32 -2.35 18.66
CA VAL A 209 -17.34 -3.02 19.48
C VAL A 209 -16.85 -4.36 19.98
N ALA A 210 -16.32 -5.20 19.09
CA ALA A 210 -15.73 -6.49 19.45
C ALA A 210 -14.65 -6.32 20.54
N ARG A 211 -13.83 -5.27 20.43
CA ARG A 211 -12.74 -4.99 21.38
C ARG A 211 -13.21 -4.50 22.74
N ILE A 212 -14.21 -3.63 22.79
CA ILE A 212 -14.78 -3.19 24.07
C ILE A 212 -15.43 -4.40 24.76
N ASN A 213 -16.15 -5.24 24.02
CA ASN A 213 -16.79 -6.43 24.58
C ASN A 213 -15.79 -7.50 25.05
N ALA A 214 -14.63 -7.61 24.40
CA ALA A 214 -13.57 -8.53 24.83
C ALA A 214 -12.87 -8.09 26.14
N ARG A 215 -13.05 -6.83 26.59
CA ARG A 215 -12.45 -6.36 27.86
C ARG A 215 -13.20 -6.90 29.08
N PRO A 216 -12.49 -7.07 30.22
CA PRO A 216 -13.13 -7.35 31.50
C PRO A 216 -14.20 -6.29 31.81
N PRO A 217 -15.36 -6.66 32.40
CA PRO A 217 -16.49 -5.75 32.63
C PRO A 217 -16.10 -4.41 33.27
N GLY A 218 -15.29 -4.44 34.35
CA GLY A 218 -14.86 -3.23 35.05
C GLY A 218 -13.95 -2.28 34.27
N ASN A 219 -13.47 -2.68 33.08
CA ASN A 219 -12.63 -1.85 32.21
C ASN A 219 -13.35 -1.39 30.93
N ARG A 220 -14.61 -1.80 30.73
CA ARG A 220 -15.35 -1.49 29.50
C ARG A 220 -15.77 -0.03 29.44
N ALA A 221 -16.31 0.52 30.53
CA ALA A 221 -16.78 1.91 30.57
C ALA A 221 -15.64 2.90 30.28
N GLY A 222 -14.48 2.74 30.93
CA GLY A 222 -13.31 3.57 30.66
C GLY A 222 -12.78 3.46 29.21
N ALA A 223 -12.85 2.27 28.62
CA ALA A 223 -12.49 2.09 27.21
C ALA A 223 -13.49 2.77 26.27
N LEU A 224 -14.79 2.65 26.56
CA LEU A 224 -15.86 3.30 25.81
C LEU A 224 -15.78 4.82 25.90
N ALA A 225 -15.53 5.37 27.10
CA ALA A 225 -15.35 6.79 27.34
C ALA A 225 -14.25 7.40 26.46
N ASN A 226 -13.15 6.67 26.24
CA ASN A 226 -12.08 7.10 25.33
C ASN A 226 -12.57 7.28 23.88
N TYR A 227 -13.46 6.41 23.40
CA TYR A 227 -13.98 6.49 22.04
C TYR A 227 -15.14 7.47 21.87
N ILE A 228 -15.88 7.76 22.94
CA ILE A 228 -16.94 8.79 22.93
C ILE A 228 -16.35 10.19 23.08
N HIS A 229 -15.42 10.41 24.02
CA HIS A 229 -14.96 11.76 24.38
C HIS A 229 -13.64 12.18 23.73
N ARG A 230 -12.66 11.26 23.64
CA ARG A 230 -11.31 11.60 23.18
C ARG A 230 -11.14 11.37 21.68
N ARG A 231 -11.47 10.16 21.22
CA ARG A 231 -11.34 9.79 19.80
C ARG A 231 -12.55 10.21 18.98
N LEU A 232 -13.69 10.49 19.63
CA LEU A 232 -14.94 10.89 18.97
C LEU A 232 -15.35 9.92 17.83
N ALA A 233 -15.08 8.63 18.01
CA ALA A 233 -15.40 7.58 17.03
C ALA A 233 -16.89 7.22 17.03
N LEU A 234 -17.54 7.40 18.19
CA LEU A 234 -18.96 7.12 18.41
C LEU A 234 -19.66 8.35 18.96
N THR A 235 -20.84 8.63 18.42
CA THR A 235 -21.81 9.50 19.11
C THR A 235 -22.43 8.76 20.30
N GLU A 236 -23.00 9.50 21.26
CA GLU A 236 -23.69 8.90 22.40
C GLU A 236 -24.83 7.97 21.95
N ALA A 237 -25.63 8.41 20.97
CA ALA A 237 -26.72 7.59 20.42
C ALA A 237 -26.21 6.26 19.83
N GLU A 238 -25.11 6.28 19.08
CA GLU A 238 -24.50 5.07 18.54
C GLU A 238 -23.93 4.15 19.61
N ALA A 239 -23.39 4.74 20.68
CA ALA A 239 -22.88 3.98 21.81
C ALA A 239 -24.02 3.28 22.56
N ARG A 240 -25.15 3.97 22.80
CA ARG A 240 -26.33 3.38 23.48
C ARG A 240 -26.91 2.22 22.67
N ASP A 241 -27.05 2.40 21.36
CA ASP A 241 -27.50 1.35 20.43
C ASP A 241 -26.62 0.08 20.48
N ARG A 242 -25.32 0.22 20.73
CA ARG A 242 -24.36 -0.90 20.69
C ARG A 242 -24.06 -1.54 22.05
N PHE A 243 -24.11 -0.75 23.12
CA PHE A 243 -23.62 -1.16 24.43
C PHE A 243 -24.66 -1.12 25.54
N GLY A 244 -25.85 -0.54 25.28
CA GLY A 244 -26.89 -0.34 26.28
C GLY A 244 -26.66 0.88 27.17
N ASP A 245 -27.72 1.32 27.86
CA ASP A 245 -27.72 2.56 28.62
C ASP A 245 -26.77 2.53 29.82
N GLU A 246 -26.76 1.44 30.59
CA GLU A 246 -25.96 1.34 31.83
C GLU A 246 -24.46 1.56 31.58
N LEU A 247 -23.89 0.90 30.57
CA LEU A 247 -22.47 1.03 30.27
C LEU A 247 -22.12 2.41 29.73
N VAL A 248 -23.02 3.00 28.95
CA VAL A 248 -22.83 4.36 28.41
C VAL A 248 -22.90 5.38 29.53
N ASP A 249 -23.84 5.28 30.45
CA ASP A 249 -23.96 6.19 31.59
C ASP A 249 -22.70 6.14 32.48
N GLU A 250 -22.15 4.94 32.70
CA GLU A 250 -20.86 4.78 33.40
C GLU A 250 -19.70 5.41 32.62
N ALA A 251 -19.64 5.20 31.30
CA ALA A 251 -18.61 5.77 30.43
C ALA A 251 -18.67 7.32 30.40
N MET A 252 -19.86 7.90 30.31
CA MET A 252 -20.09 9.34 30.30
C MET A 252 -19.76 10.00 31.65
N SER A 253 -19.86 9.24 32.74
CA SER A 253 -19.49 9.69 34.09
C SER A 253 -17.98 9.66 34.35
N ALA A 254 -17.20 8.99 33.49
CA ALA A 254 -15.75 8.92 33.63
C ALA A 254 -15.10 10.26 33.28
N ARG A 255 -14.11 10.71 34.06
CA ARG A 255 -13.31 11.91 33.74
C ARG A 255 -12.60 11.71 32.40
N ALA A 256 -13.09 12.38 31.36
CA ALA A 256 -12.45 12.37 30.05
C ALA A 256 -11.41 13.50 29.90
N ALA A 257 -10.34 13.21 29.17
CA ALA A 257 -9.40 14.20 28.67
C ALA A 257 -10.12 15.17 27.68
N PRO A 258 -9.63 16.40 27.47
CA PRO A 258 -10.25 17.37 26.59
C PRO A 258 -10.47 16.82 25.17
N THR A 259 -11.62 17.18 24.61
CA THR A 259 -12.08 16.82 23.28
C THR A 259 -11.12 17.31 22.21
N ILE A 260 -10.74 16.44 21.27
CA ILE A 260 -10.07 16.85 20.04
C ILE A 260 -11.17 17.37 19.09
N GLU A 261 -10.98 18.53 18.46
CA GLU A 261 -11.90 18.94 17.39
C GLU A 261 -11.65 18.08 16.15
N LEU A 262 -12.63 17.27 15.78
CA LEU A 262 -12.57 16.51 14.52
C LEU A 262 -12.88 17.42 13.33
N PRO A 263 -12.20 17.20 12.19
CA PRO A 263 -12.57 17.85 10.93
C PRO A 263 -14.02 17.52 10.56
N ARG A 264 -14.85 18.54 10.37
CA ARG A 264 -16.27 18.43 9.99
C ARG A 264 -16.50 18.11 8.49
N GLU A 265 -15.51 17.58 7.79
CA GLU A 265 -15.63 17.41 6.35
C GLU A 265 -16.55 16.25 5.96
N VAL A 266 -17.52 16.58 5.10
CA VAL A 266 -18.30 15.61 4.33
C VAL A 266 -17.37 15.05 3.26
N GLY A 267 -16.59 14.03 3.64
CA GLY A 267 -15.63 13.41 2.74
C GLY A 267 -16.28 12.80 1.50
N LEU A 268 -15.46 12.59 0.47
CA LEU A 268 -15.81 11.85 -0.74
C LEU A 268 -16.41 10.47 -0.40
N PRO A 269 -17.24 9.91 -1.32
CA PRO A 269 -17.63 8.51 -1.24
C PRO A 269 -16.47 7.59 -0.90
N HIS A 270 -16.73 6.56 -0.10
CA HIS A 270 -15.84 5.42 -0.02
C HIS A 270 -15.55 4.91 -1.44
N ARG A 271 -14.27 4.76 -1.74
CA ARG A 271 -13.75 4.18 -2.97
C ARG A 271 -12.84 3.02 -2.55
N PRO A 272 -13.12 1.78 -2.96
CA PRO A 272 -12.22 0.67 -2.66
C PRO A 272 -10.87 0.91 -3.32
N ALA A 273 -9.81 0.30 -2.79
CA ALA A 273 -8.46 0.50 -3.34
C ALA A 273 -8.32 0.13 -4.82
N CYS A 274 -9.17 -0.78 -5.31
CA CYS A 274 -9.20 -1.22 -6.70
C CYS A 274 -9.98 -0.30 -7.66
N PHE A 275 -10.56 0.81 -7.15
CA PHE A 275 -11.39 1.71 -7.94
C PHE A 275 -10.66 2.25 -9.18
N GLY A 276 -11.22 1.97 -10.37
CA GLY A 276 -10.66 2.36 -11.66
C GLY A 276 -9.80 1.29 -12.35
N PHE A 277 -9.43 0.19 -11.67
CA PHE A 277 -8.69 -0.91 -12.31
C PHE A 277 -9.58 -1.88 -13.08
N ARG A 278 -10.84 -2.07 -12.64
CA ARG A 278 -11.81 -3.05 -13.17
C ARG A 278 -11.22 -4.46 -13.38
N PRO A 279 -10.74 -5.13 -12.32
CA PRO A 279 -10.35 -6.52 -12.43
C PRO A 279 -11.55 -7.41 -12.74
N GLU A 280 -11.33 -8.46 -13.53
CA GLU A 280 -12.35 -9.44 -13.91
C GLU A 280 -12.60 -10.43 -12.76
N VAL A 281 -13.17 -9.95 -11.64
CA VAL A 281 -13.44 -10.76 -10.45
C VAL A 281 -14.92 -10.72 -10.04
N PRO A 282 -15.46 -11.79 -9.41
CA PRO A 282 -16.85 -11.83 -8.97
C PRO A 282 -17.26 -10.67 -8.06
N ALA A 283 -16.34 -10.20 -7.20
CA ALA A 283 -16.57 -9.10 -6.26
C ALA A 283 -17.01 -7.78 -6.96
N CYS A 284 -16.63 -7.56 -8.23
CA CYS A 284 -17.03 -6.37 -8.96
C CYS A 284 -18.52 -6.33 -9.32
N THR A 285 -19.20 -7.48 -9.37
CA THR A 285 -20.61 -7.55 -9.78
C THR A 285 -21.57 -6.91 -8.78
N VAL A 286 -21.24 -6.98 -7.49
CA VAL A 286 -22.03 -6.45 -6.36
C VAL A 286 -21.45 -5.15 -5.78
N CYS A 287 -20.41 -4.61 -6.41
CA CYS A 287 -19.71 -3.42 -5.92
C CYS A 287 -20.56 -2.15 -6.11
N SER A 288 -20.75 -1.40 -5.03
CA SER A 288 -21.57 -0.17 -5.01
C SER A 288 -21.07 0.96 -5.90
N VAL A 289 -19.80 0.91 -6.32
CA VAL A 289 -19.16 1.93 -7.17
C VAL A 289 -18.86 1.42 -8.58
N ARG A 290 -19.46 0.30 -9.00
CA ARG A 290 -19.19 -0.35 -10.29
C ARG A 290 -19.34 0.59 -11.49
N ASP A 291 -20.45 1.33 -11.58
CA ASP A 291 -20.72 2.19 -12.73
C ASP A 291 -19.71 3.34 -12.83
N ALA A 292 -19.40 3.97 -11.71
CA ALA A 292 -18.38 5.01 -11.63
C ALA A 292 -16.98 4.45 -11.96
N CYS A 293 -16.70 3.21 -11.55
CA CYS A 293 -15.45 2.50 -11.86
C CYS A 293 -15.34 2.22 -13.36
N GLU A 294 -16.42 1.81 -14.02
CA GLU A 294 -16.45 1.54 -15.47
C GLU A 294 -16.21 2.81 -16.29
N VAL A 295 -16.85 3.92 -15.94
CA VAL A 295 -16.62 5.23 -16.59
C VAL A 295 -15.16 5.66 -16.43
N LEU A 296 -14.60 5.51 -15.22
CA LEU A 296 -13.21 5.86 -14.96
C LEU A 296 -12.24 4.96 -15.72
N HIS A 297 -12.48 3.66 -15.75
CA HIS A 297 -11.68 2.68 -16.49
C HIS A 297 -11.65 3.00 -18.00
N ALA A 298 -12.81 3.26 -18.60
CA ALA A 298 -12.92 3.63 -20.01
C ALA A 298 -12.18 4.95 -20.32
N ARG A 299 -12.20 5.90 -19.38
CA ARG A 299 -11.41 7.14 -19.51
C ARG A 299 -9.91 6.85 -19.50
N ILE A 300 -9.44 5.94 -18.64
CA ILE A 300 -8.04 5.52 -18.59
C ILE A 300 -7.64 4.80 -19.89
N ASP A 301 -8.48 3.88 -20.38
CA ASP A 301 -8.27 3.18 -21.66
C ASP A 301 -8.03 4.17 -22.80
N ARG A 302 -8.91 5.17 -22.92
CA ARG A 302 -8.82 6.21 -23.95
C ARG A 302 -7.52 6.99 -23.83
N THR A 303 -7.18 7.51 -22.65
CA THR A 303 -5.94 8.28 -22.46
C THR A 303 -4.69 7.45 -22.76
N PHE A 304 -4.69 6.16 -22.42
CA PHE A 304 -3.58 5.27 -22.76
C PHE A 304 -3.48 4.97 -24.25
N PHE A 305 -4.61 4.70 -24.90
CA PHE A 305 -4.65 4.43 -26.32
C PHE A 305 -4.14 5.63 -27.11
N GLU A 306 -4.59 6.83 -26.77
CA GLU A 306 -4.12 8.09 -27.38
C GLU A 306 -2.60 8.30 -27.20
N ARG A 307 -2.05 7.94 -26.03
CA ARG A 307 -0.62 8.14 -25.72
C ARG A 307 0.31 7.07 -26.30
N VAL A 308 -0.08 5.80 -26.22
CA VAL A 308 0.82 4.65 -26.46
C VAL A 308 0.40 3.86 -27.71
N GLY A 309 -0.78 4.11 -28.26
CA GLY A 309 -1.36 3.33 -29.36
C GLY A 309 -1.76 1.91 -28.95
N ASN A 310 -1.82 1.62 -27.65
CA ASN A 310 -2.23 0.32 -27.13
C ASN A 310 -2.84 0.47 -25.73
N VAL A 311 -3.87 -0.33 -25.46
CA VAL A 311 -4.62 -0.37 -24.20
C VAL A 311 -3.85 -1.13 -23.10
N ASP A 312 -2.95 -2.05 -23.48
CA ASP A 312 -2.06 -2.78 -22.57
C ASP A 312 -0.58 -2.41 -22.77
N PRO A 313 -0.03 -1.47 -21.96
CA PRO A 313 1.35 -1.04 -22.07
C PRO A 313 2.36 -2.10 -21.57
N GLN A 314 1.91 -3.14 -20.85
CA GLN A 314 2.78 -4.21 -20.35
C GLN A 314 2.99 -5.27 -21.41
N LEU A 315 1.93 -5.68 -22.10
CA LEU A 315 2.02 -6.61 -23.23
C LEU A 315 2.94 -6.07 -24.31
N VAL A 316 2.82 -4.78 -24.66
CA VAL A 316 3.72 -4.12 -25.62
C VAL A 316 5.18 -4.25 -25.19
N ARG A 317 5.49 -3.97 -23.92
CA ARG A 317 6.86 -4.08 -23.39
C ARG A 317 7.36 -5.51 -23.32
N THR A 318 6.53 -6.46 -22.90
CA THR A 318 6.89 -7.88 -22.87
C THR A 318 7.22 -8.38 -24.28
N ARG A 319 6.42 -7.99 -25.28
CA ARG A 319 6.68 -8.29 -26.70
C ARG A 319 8.02 -7.67 -27.16
N GLN A 320 8.26 -6.39 -26.88
CA GLN A 320 9.52 -5.72 -27.21
C GLN A 320 10.73 -6.37 -26.53
N GLY A 321 10.63 -6.69 -25.24
CA GLY A 321 11.68 -7.35 -24.46
C GLY A 321 11.97 -8.77 -24.97
N ASN A 322 10.94 -9.53 -25.35
CA ASN A 322 11.08 -10.85 -25.96
C ASN A 322 11.75 -10.77 -27.35
N ALA A 323 11.34 -9.80 -28.17
CA ALA A 323 11.96 -9.56 -29.47
C ALA A 323 13.44 -9.18 -29.34
N GLU A 324 13.78 -8.29 -28.40
CA GLU A 324 15.16 -7.91 -28.09
C GLU A 324 15.99 -9.10 -27.60
N ARG A 325 15.44 -9.91 -26.67
CA ARG A 325 16.11 -11.14 -26.20
C ARG A 325 16.38 -12.11 -27.34
N LYS A 326 15.39 -12.38 -28.19
CA LYS A 326 15.54 -13.22 -29.38
C LYS A 326 16.58 -12.65 -30.35
N ARG A 327 16.58 -11.33 -30.59
CA ARG A 327 17.59 -10.67 -31.45
C ARG A 327 19.01 -10.89 -30.91
N ARG A 328 19.21 -10.73 -29.60
CA ARG A 328 20.50 -10.97 -28.94
C ARG A 328 20.92 -12.43 -28.99
N GLN A 329 20.00 -13.35 -28.77
CA GLN A 329 20.27 -14.78 -28.87
C GLN A 329 20.73 -15.16 -30.29
N ARG A 330 20.00 -14.69 -31.32
CA ARG A 330 20.37 -14.91 -32.73
C ARG A 330 21.73 -14.30 -33.08
N ALA A 331 22.01 -13.08 -32.60
CA ALA A 331 23.31 -12.45 -32.82
C ALA A 331 24.47 -13.23 -32.18
N LYS A 332 24.28 -13.76 -30.96
CA LYS A 332 25.26 -14.63 -30.30
C LYS A 332 25.46 -15.95 -31.06
N GLN A 333 24.38 -16.59 -31.51
CA GLN A 333 24.46 -17.83 -32.28
C GLN A 333 25.21 -17.63 -33.60
N ARG A 334 24.95 -16.55 -34.34
CA ARG A 334 25.71 -16.19 -35.54
C ARG A 334 27.20 -15.98 -35.25
N ALA A 335 27.51 -15.22 -34.19
CA ALA A 335 28.90 -14.99 -33.79
C ALA A 335 29.66 -16.26 -33.37
N VAL A 336 28.96 -17.31 -32.92
CA VAL A 336 29.57 -18.63 -32.62
C VAL A 336 29.77 -19.45 -33.90
N LEU A 337 28.86 -19.34 -34.87
CA LEU A 337 28.99 -20.01 -36.18
C LEU A 337 30.05 -19.35 -37.08
N ASP A 338 30.32 -18.06 -36.89
CA ASP A 338 31.34 -17.30 -37.63
C ASP A 338 32.75 -17.41 -37.02
N VAL A 339 32.97 -18.25 -36.00
CA VAL A 339 34.34 -18.54 -35.50
C VAL A 339 34.98 -19.57 -36.44
N PRO A 340 36.00 -19.21 -37.25
CA PRO A 340 36.67 -20.17 -38.11
C PRO A 340 37.31 -21.27 -37.25
N PRO A 341 37.31 -22.54 -37.69
CA PRO A 341 37.94 -23.62 -36.95
C PRO A 341 39.40 -23.22 -36.69
N SER A 342 39.77 -23.19 -35.41
CA SER A 342 41.16 -23.06 -34.99
C SER A 342 41.97 -24.10 -35.74
N SER A 343 42.91 -23.63 -36.56
CA SER A 343 43.91 -24.44 -37.23
C SER A 343 44.70 -25.19 -36.16
N ALA A 344 44.27 -26.40 -35.84
CA ALA A 344 45.00 -27.33 -35.02
C ALA A 344 46.25 -27.77 -35.79
N ALA A 345 47.40 -27.41 -35.23
CA ALA A 345 48.68 -28.10 -35.25
C ALA A 345 49.14 -28.76 -36.57
N GLY A 346 50.08 -28.08 -37.22
CA GLY A 346 51.17 -28.73 -37.94
C GLY A 346 52.44 -28.66 -37.10
#